data_AF-A0A8H9GKM3-F1
#
_entry.id   AF-A0A8H9GKM3-F1
#
_cell.length_a   1.000
_cell.length_b   1.000
_cell.length_c   1.000
_cell.angle_alpha   90.00
_cell.angle_beta   90.00
_cell.angle_gamma   90.00
#
_symmetry.space_group_name_H-M   'P 1'
#
loop_
_entity.id
_entity.type
_entity.pdbx_description
1 polymer ?
#
loop_
_entity_poly.entity_id
_entity_poly.type
_entity_poly.pdbx_seq_one_letter_code
_entity_poly.pdbx_strand_id
1 'polypeptide(L)'
;MDPVYPDPAYPPRPPRRAPDPVAVVLGNATLLGLGYLFLRRWRLALLALAGTTALLVALAATTGSGQVLAGLAVWWVAGTGHGWWLVRGVRPTGTRWGQRAVAAGVVVALVGVVVVQHGATERTVADAAAAHATGDCERTSELVRGLDAADRAVNGPAVRGAAADLEACELLLEARGLVQPGVPDRTDAAEVAAAYLRHPGARWSGAGPWRADLLLRSAYSDSHGPDQGALEAGFDQLEVSLAETPDEAGEVRAVVEAFLTRLAEVEDHCAVRDVVEWVDAGDWAGTEVAEPVAAAADEVPRRVLGCARDLADADELTASRHTYEAFLRDHRDDRRAGVASDELDDVVTAIQRKKVARLLDTGRYCAHPEPYRGATGYRRKGGNPMQVFGIKPAAHDFPRPWLAGDVDDTVLVACVDGPKRGSYQETCAYESDLFPYWSDVRFYASRFDVRLYEVRTGKQVEAFSDEFGDPCPPSILVTTFGSFATPPETKRSAFDSADLRGMFEVYQS
;
A
#
# COMPACT_ATOMS: atom_id res chain seq x y z
N MET A 1 105.36 54.46 -47.53
CA MET A 1 104.49 53.73 -48.47
C MET A 1 104.03 52.49 -47.74
N ASP A 2 102.87 52.57 -47.08
CA ASP A 2 102.26 51.44 -46.40
C ASP A 2 101.54 50.54 -47.40
N PRO A 3 101.67 49.21 -47.30
CA PRO A 3 101.00 48.27 -48.21
C PRO A 3 99.52 48.18 -47.85
N VAL A 4 98.67 48.57 -48.81
CA VAL A 4 97.22 48.33 -48.78
C VAL A 4 96.97 46.84 -48.96
N TYR A 5 96.54 46.16 -47.89
CA TYR A 5 95.97 44.80 -48.00
C TYR A 5 94.54 44.89 -48.57
N PRO A 6 94.17 44.07 -49.57
CA PRO A 6 92.80 43.99 -50.04
C PRO A 6 91.91 43.31 -48.98
N ASP A 7 90.74 43.91 -48.75
CA ASP A 7 89.67 43.44 -47.87
C ASP A 7 89.13 42.07 -48.36
N PRO A 8 89.00 41.03 -47.52
CA PRO A 8 88.47 39.74 -47.94
C PRO A 8 87.01 39.87 -48.41
N ALA A 9 86.77 39.47 -49.67
CA ALA A 9 85.43 39.39 -50.23
C ALA A 9 84.56 38.40 -49.43
N TYR A 10 83.59 38.92 -48.67
CA TYR A 10 82.55 38.09 -48.07
C TYR A 10 81.75 37.38 -49.18
N PRO A 11 81.55 36.05 -49.10
CA PRO A 11 80.67 35.37 -50.05
C PRO A 11 79.27 35.98 -49.96
N PRO A 12 78.58 36.21 -51.09
CA PRO A 12 77.24 36.76 -51.08
C PRO A 12 76.34 35.87 -50.22
N ARG A 13 75.64 36.48 -49.26
CA ARG A 13 74.63 35.76 -48.46
C ARG A 13 73.71 35.05 -49.43
N PRO A 14 73.50 33.72 -49.30
CA PRO A 14 72.63 32.99 -50.21
C PRO A 14 71.26 33.69 -50.23
N PRO A 15 70.69 33.92 -51.43
CA PRO A 15 69.44 34.66 -51.56
C PRO A 15 68.38 34.00 -50.67
N ARG A 16 67.70 34.84 -49.86
CA ARG A 16 66.59 34.37 -49.02
C ARG A 16 65.54 33.76 -49.93
N ARG A 17 65.48 32.43 -49.87
CA ARG A 17 64.61 31.59 -50.68
C ARG A 17 63.14 31.96 -50.45
N ALA A 18 62.47 32.44 -51.50
CA ALA A 18 61.06 32.84 -51.45
C ALA A 18 60.14 31.66 -51.04
N PRO A 19 59.16 31.85 -50.14
CA PRO A 19 58.22 30.82 -49.72
C PRO A 19 57.14 30.51 -50.78
N ASP A 20 56.61 29.28 -50.81
CA ASP A 20 55.55 28.87 -51.74
C ASP A 20 54.18 29.45 -51.30
N PRO A 21 53.54 30.30 -52.13
CA PRO A 21 52.26 30.93 -51.79
C PRO A 21 51.16 29.93 -51.43
N VAL A 22 51.10 28.80 -52.14
CA VAL A 22 50.06 27.78 -51.92
C VAL A 22 50.28 27.07 -50.59
N ALA A 23 51.52 26.74 -50.25
CA ALA A 23 51.84 26.12 -48.97
C ALA A 23 51.57 27.04 -47.78
N VAL A 24 51.77 28.36 -47.94
CA VAL A 24 51.46 29.35 -46.90
C VAL A 24 49.96 29.44 -46.65
N VAL A 25 49.15 29.50 -47.71
CA VAL A 25 47.68 29.53 -47.58
C VAL A 25 47.16 28.25 -46.96
N LEU A 26 47.57 27.08 -47.48
CA LEU A 26 47.17 25.78 -46.93
C LEU A 26 47.64 25.60 -45.48
N GLY A 27 48.86 26.04 -45.17
CA GLY A 27 49.39 26.02 -43.82
C GLY A 27 48.57 26.87 -42.84
N ASN A 28 48.11 28.04 -43.25
CA ASN A 28 47.23 28.86 -42.40
C ASN A 28 45.79 28.34 -42.33
N ALA A 29 45.30 27.67 -43.38
CA ALA A 29 43.99 27.02 -43.39
C ALA A 29 43.89 25.88 -42.36
N THR A 30 45.01 25.35 -41.86
CA THR A 30 45.03 24.38 -40.73
C THR A 30 44.72 25.00 -39.37
N LEU A 31 44.62 26.33 -39.25
CA LEU A 31 44.50 27.09 -37.99
C LEU A 31 45.69 26.96 -37.01
N LEU A 32 46.72 26.19 -37.34
CA LEU A 32 47.92 26.00 -36.51
C LEU A 32 49.01 27.08 -36.73
N GLY A 33 48.77 28.03 -37.65
CA GLY A 33 49.76 29.06 -37.99
C GLY A 33 50.97 28.56 -38.80
N LEU A 34 50.88 27.37 -39.42
CA LEU A 34 51.95 26.76 -40.22
C LEU A 34 52.40 27.65 -41.39
N GLY A 35 51.48 28.40 -42.01
CA GLY A 35 51.84 29.34 -43.07
C GLY A 35 52.75 30.47 -42.59
N TYR A 36 52.53 30.97 -41.37
CA TYR A 36 53.43 31.94 -40.73
C TYR A 36 54.79 31.34 -40.38
N LEU A 37 54.85 30.05 -40.04
CA LEU A 37 56.12 29.33 -39.85
C LEU A 37 56.91 29.20 -41.16
N PHE A 38 56.25 28.90 -42.29
CA PHE A 38 56.89 28.89 -43.61
C PHE A 38 57.43 30.27 -44.01
N LEU A 39 56.78 31.35 -43.54
CA LEU A 39 57.24 32.73 -43.66
C LEU A 39 58.32 33.11 -42.62
N ARG A 40 58.66 32.21 -41.68
CA ARG A 40 59.54 32.42 -40.51
C ARG A 40 59.09 33.57 -39.60
N ARG A 41 57.78 33.85 -39.56
CA ARG A 41 57.13 34.87 -38.73
C ARG A 41 56.55 34.26 -37.45
N TRP A 42 57.43 33.83 -36.55
CA TRP A 42 57.08 33.09 -35.33
C TRP A 42 56.05 33.79 -34.43
N ARG A 43 56.10 35.13 -34.31
CA ARG A 43 55.11 35.88 -33.52
C ARG A 43 53.68 35.73 -34.05
N LEU A 44 53.51 35.72 -35.38
CA LEU A 44 52.20 35.51 -35.99
C LEU A 44 51.74 34.06 -35.88
N ALA A 45 52.66 33.10 -35.97
CA ALA A 45 52.34 31.69 -35.74
C ALA A 45 51.83 31.45 -34.31
N LEU A 46 52.50 32.03 -33.31
CA LEU A 46 52.08 31.93 -31.90
C LEU A 46 50.73 32.60 -31.65
N LEU A 47 50.49 33.77 -32.24
CA LEU A 47 49.20 34.46 -32.12
C LEU A 47 48.07 33.67 -32.80
N ALA A 48 48.34 33.09 -33.98
CA ALA A 48 47.39 32.25 -34.69
C ALA A 48 47.01 31.02 -33.85
N LEU A 49 48.02 30.32 -33.31
CA LEU A 49 47.81 29.17 -32.46
C LEU A 49 47.05 29.53 -31.18
N ALA A 50 47.44 30.60 -30.48
CA ALA A 50 46.78 31.03 -29.25
C ALA A 50 45.31 31.40 -29.49
N GLY A 51 44.99 32.11 -30.59
CA GLY A 51 43.62 32.45 -30.94
C GLY A 51 42.78 31.23 -31.31
N THR A 52 43.34 30.29 -32.07
CA THR A 52 42.68 29.01 -32.38
C THR A 52 42.42 28.21 -31.11
N THR A 53 43.42 28.07 -30.23
CA THR A 53 43.26 27.38 -28.95
C THR A 53 42.18 28.04 -28.10
N ALA A 54 42.16 29.38 -28.00
CA ALA A 54 41.14 30.09 -27.24
C ALA A 54 39.72 29.85 -27.78
N LEU A 55 39.55 29.84 -29.11
CA LEU A 55 38.26 29.56 -29.74
C LEU A 55 37.82 28.10 -29.58
N LEU A 56 38.75 27.15 -29.66
CA LEU A 56 38.46 25.74 -29.40
C LEU A 56 38.09 25.49 -27.92
N VAL A 57 38.79 26.13 -26.99
CA VAL A 57 38.45 26.09 -25.56
C VAL A 57 37.07 26.72 -25.33
N ALA A 58 36.78 27.86 -25.94
CA ALA A 58 35.46 28.49 -25.86
C ALA A 58 34.38 27.57 -26.46
N LEU A 59 34.66 26.89 -27.57
CA LEU A 59 33.72 25.95 -28.21
C LEU A 59 33.44 24.74 -27.30
N ALA A 60 34.48 24.21 -26.65
CA ALA A 60 34.34 23.11 -25.70
C ALA A 60 33.61 23.51 -24.41
N ALA A 61 33.72 24.79 -24.00
CA ALA A 61 33.05 25.35 -22.84
C ALA A 61 31.59 25.76 -23.12
N THR A 62 31.27 26.11 -24.36
CA THR A 62 29.94 26.62 -24.77
C THR A 62 29.33 25.70 -25.82
N THR A 63 28.83 24.55 -25.37
CA THR A 63 28.21 23.53 -26.22
C THR A 63 27.07 24.12 -27.06
N GLY A 64 27.24 24.13 -28.39
CA GLY A 64 26.21 24.56 -29.33
C GLY A 64 26.10 26.08 -29.55
N SER A 65 27.06 26.89 -29.09
CA SER A 65 27.07 28.32 -29.40
C SER A 65 27.43 28.58 -30.86
N GLY A 66 26.41 28.85 -31.69
CA GLY A 66 26.60 29.25 -33.09
C GLY A 66 27.52 30.46 -33.26
N GLN A 67 27.62 31.32 -32.23
CA GLN A 67 28.50 32.49 -32.22
C GLN A 67 29.97 32.11 -32.14
N VAL A 68 30.34 31.10 -31.35
CA VAL A 68 31.73 30.65 -31.24
C VAL A 68 32.15 29.91 -32.51
N LEU A 69 31.26 29.10 -33.09
CA LEU A 69 31.45 28.50 -34.41
C LEU A 69 31.66 29.55 -35.50
N ALA A 70 30.81 30.58 -35.54
CA ALA A 70 30.97 31.71 -36.46
C ALA A 70 32.29 32.45 -36.22
N GLY A 71 32.68 32.66 -34.96
CA GLY A 71 33.96 33.24 -34.58
C GLY A 71 35.15 32.42 -35.10
N LEU A 72 35.10 31.09 -34.96
CA LEU A 72 36.11 30.18 -35.49
C LEU A 72 36.18 30.21 -37.02
N ALA A 73 35.03 30.25 -37.70
CA ALA A 73 34.96 30.39 -39.15
C ALA A 73 35.55 31.74 -39.63
N VAL A 74 35.21 32.85 -38.96
CA VAL A 74 35.77 34.17 -39.26
C VAL A 74 37.27 34.20 -39.01
N TRP A 75 37.75 33.61 -37.91
CA TRP A 75 39.16 33.47 -37.59
C TRP A 75 39.92 32.68 -38.67
N TRP A 76 39.32 31.58 -39.14
CA TRP A 76 39.84 30.77 -40.23
C TRP A 76 39.96 31.56 -41.54
N VAL A 77 38.91 32.30 -41.93
CA VAL A 77 38.92 33.16 -43.12
C VAL A 77 39.99 34.24 -42.99
N ALA A 78 40.08 34.90 -41.82
CA ALA A 78 41.05 35.95 -41.56
C ALA A 78 42.50 35.44 -41.64
N GLY A 79 42.81 34.30 -41.03
CA GLY A 79 44.14 33.69 -41.07
C GLY A 79 44.56 33.26 -42.48
N THR A 80 43.63 32.67 -43.24
CA THR A 80 43.84 32.24 -44.63
C THR A 80 44.01 33.44 -45.57
N GLY A 81 43.14 34.45 -45.46
CA GLY A 81 43.18 35.68 -46.24
C GLY A 81 44.43 36.52 -45.96
N HIS A 82 44.84 36.65 -44.69
CA HIS A 82 46.07 37.35 -44.32
C HIS A 82 47.32 36.59 -44.83
N GLY A 83 47.31 35.26 -44.77
CA GLY A 83 48.35 34.42 -45.37
C GLY A 83 48.52 34.66 -46.87
N TRP A 84 47.41 34.71 -47.61
CA TRP A 84 47.38 35.05 -49.04
C TRP A 84 47.91 36.46 -49.32
N TRP A 85 47.47 37.46 -48.55
CA TRP A 85 47.90 38.85 -48.71
C TRP A 85 49.42 38.99 -48.57
N LEU A 86 50.04 38.30 -47.60
CA LEU A 86 51.49 38.34 -47.37
C LEU A 86 52.33 37.75 -48.52
N VAL A 87 51.73 36.92 -49.38
CA VAL A 87 52.41 36.26 -50.51
C VAL A 87 51.98 36.80 -51.88
N ARG A 88 51.01 37.73 -51.92
CA ARG A 88 50.45 38.35 -53.13
C ARG A 88 51.49 39.29 -53.77
N GLY A 89 52.40 38.73 -54.57
CA GLY A 89 53.48 39.46 -55.24
C GLY A 89 54.82 38.71 -55.25
N VAL A 90 54.93 37.61 -54.53
CA VAL A 90 56.12 36.75 -54.53
C VAL A 90 56.11 35.87 -55.79
N ARG A 91 57.07 36.08 -56.71
CA ARG A 91 57.27 35.18 -57.86
C ARG A 91 57.97 33.89 -57.38
N PRO A 92 57.34 32.71 -57.52
CA PRO A 92 57.92 31.46 -57.04
C PRO A 92 59.17 31.10 -57.86
N THR A 93 60.29 30.84 -57.21
CA THR A 93 61.54 30.39 -57.84
C THR A 93 61.61 28.86 -58.03
N GLY A 94 60.45 28.22 -58.27
CA GLY A 94 60.30 26.77 -58.41
C GLY A 94 59.30 26.16 -57.40
N THR A 95 58.68 25.04 -57.77
CA THR A 95 57.68 24.32 -56.98
C THR A 95 58.32 23.62 -55.78
N ARG A 96 57.88 23.95 -54.55
CA ARG A 96 58.37 23.29 -53.33
C ARG A 96 57.44 22.18 -52.87
N TRP A 97 57.59 21.04 -53.51
CA TRP A 97 56.81 19.83 -53.20
C TRP A 97 56.85 19.47 -51.71
N GLY A 98 57.99 19.64 -51.03
CA GLY A 98 58.11 19.37 -49.59
C GLY A 98 57.22 20.22 -48.68
N GLN A 99 57.01 21.52 -48.97
CA GLN A 99 56.15 22.38 -48.14
C GLN A 99 54.67 22.05 -48.35
N ARG A 100 54.28 21.72 -49.58
CA ARG A 100 52.92 21.27 -49.91
C ARG A 100 52.63 19.91 -49.30
N ALA A 101 53.57 18.97 -49.37
CA ALA A 101 53.44 17.64 -48.76
C ALA A 101 53.28 17.72 -47.23
N VAL A 102 54.03 18.60 -46.55
CA VAL A 102 53.87 18.84 -45.11
C VAL A 102 52.49 19.43 -44.80
N ALA A 103 52.06 20.48 -45.52
CA ALA A 103 50.75 21.09 -45.29
C ALA A 103 49.60 20.10 -45.53
N ALA A 104 49.66 19.33 -46.63
CA ALA A 104 48.67 18.29 -46.94
C ALA A 104 48.69 17.17 -45.89
N GLY A 105 49.87 16.70 -45.47
CA GLY A 105 50.01 15.69 -44.44
C GLY A 105 49.41 16.12 -43.10
N VAL A 106 49.60 17.38 -42.70
CA VAL A 106 48.98 17.92 -41.48
C VAL A 106 47.46 18.00 -41.60
N VAL A 107 46.92 18.46 -42.74
CA VAL A 107 45.47 18.48 -42.97
C VAL A 107 44.88 17.07 -42.86
N VAL A 108 45.48 16.09 -43.54
CA VAL A 108 45.03 14.69 -43.49
C VAL A 108 45.11 14.14 -42.06
N ALA A 109 46.17 14.45 -41.32
CA ALA A 109 46.30 14.02 -39.92
C ALA A 109 45.22 14.65 -39.03
N LEU A 110 44.95 15.96 -39.16
CA LEU A 110 43.92 16.65 -38.38
C LEU A 110 42.52 16.12 -38.70
N VAL A 111 42.19 15.97 -39.99
CA VAL A 111 40.92 15.38 -40.42
C VAL A 111 40.79 13.95 -39.91
N GLY A 112 41.86 13.14 -39.99
CA GLY A 112 41.88 11.78 -39.46
C GLY A 112 41.60 11.74 -37.97
N VAL A 113 42.23 12.61 -37.16
CA VAL A 113 41.96 12.71 -35.72
C VAL A 113 40.51 13.12 -35.45
N VAL A 114 39.98 14.12 -36.15
CA VAL A 114 38.60 14.57 -35.96
C VAL A 114 37.60 13.48 -36.35
N VAL A 115 37.81 12.79 -37.48
CA VAL A 115 36.93 11.69 -37.93
C VAL A 115 36.97 10.52 -36.95
N VAL A 116 38.16 10.12 -36.49
CA VAL A 116 38.30 9.04 -35.51
C VAL A 116 37.66 9.41 -34.18
N GLN A 117 37.89 10.64 -33.69
CA GLN A 117 37.27 11.12 -32.45
C GLN A 117 35.75 11.17 -32.61
N HIS A 118 35.24 11.73 -33.71
CA HIS A 118 33.81 11.82 -33.98
C HIS A 118 33.14 10.44 -33.95
N GLY A 119 33.72 9.46 -34.64
CA GLY A 119 33.23 8.08 -34.64
C GLY A 119 33.43 7.36 -33.30
N ALA A 120 34.38 7.77 -32.45
CA ALA A 120 34.49 7.28 -31.08
C ALA A 120 33.40 7.87 -30.18
N THR A 121 33.17 9.18 -30.24
CA THR A 121 32.10 9.87 -29.52
C THR A 121 30.72 9.31 -29.90
N GLU A 122 30.45 9.10 -31.20
CA GLU A 122 29.18 8.51 -31.65
C GLU A 122 28.95 7.11 -31.09
N ARG A 123 29.99 6.27 -31.04
CA ARG A 123 29.91 4.94 -30.44
C ARG A 123 29.63 5.01 -28.94
N THR A 124 30.35 5.84 -28.19
CA THR A 124 30.11 6.01 -26.75
C THR A 124 28.67 6.50 -26.48
N VAL A 125 28.17 7.46 -27.27
CA VAL A 125 26.80 7.96 -27.12
C VAL A 125 25.76 6.90 -27.50
N ALA A 126 26.00 6.11 -28.55
CA ALA A 126 25.12 5.00 -28.92
C ALA A 126 25.11 3.89 -27.86
N ASP A 127 26.28 3.54 -27.30
CA ASP A 127 26.42 2.57 -26.22
C ASP A 127 25.71 3.05 -24.95
N ALA A 128 25.81 4.35 -24.63
CA ALA A 128 25.09 4.95 -23.51
C ALA A 128 23.56 4.91 -23.73
N ALA A 129 23.10 5.25 -24.94
CA ALA A 129 21.69 5.17 -25.29
C ALA A 129 21.16 3.73 -25.24
N ALA A 130 21.95 2.74 -25.67
CA ALA A 130 21.59 1.33 -25.60
C ALA A 130 21.52 0.83 -24.15
N ALA A 131 22.49 1.21 -23.30
CA ALA A 131 22.45 0.91 -21.87
C ALA A 131 21.23 1.53 -21.19
N HIS A 132 20.90 2.78 -21.51
CA HIS A 132 19.71 3.46 -20.99
C HIS A 132 18.42 2.76 -21.44
N ALA A 133 18.34 2.32 -22.70
CA ALA A 133 17.18 1.61 -23.22
C ALA A 133 16.90 0.30 -22.46
N THR A 134 17.91 -0.31 -21.85
CA THR A 134 17.77 -1.50 -20.98
C THR A 134 17.68 -1.18 -19.49
N GLY A 135 17.61 0.10 -19.11
CA GLY A 135 17.54 0.54 -17.71
C GLY A 135 18.86 0.48 -16.93
N ASP A 136 20.00 0.32 -17.61
CA ASP A 136 21.34 0.33 -17.01
C ASP A 136 21.88 1.77 -16.92
N CYS A 137 21.38 2.46 -15.90
CA CYS A 137 21.68 3.87 -15.69
C CYS A 137 23.05 4.10 -15.06
N GLU A 138 23.62 3.13 -14.35
CA GLU A 138 25.00 3.17 -13.89
C GLU A 138 25.97 3.21 -15.09
N ARG A 139 25.80 2.30 -16.06
CA ARG A 139 26.65 2.27 -17.25
C ARG A 139 26.46 3.49 -18.14
N THR A 140 25.22 3.92 -18.33
CA THR A 140 24.90 5.16 -19.06
C THR A 140 25.62 6.35 -18.42
N SER A 141 25.51 6.48 -17.10
CA SER A 141 26.13 7.58 -16.36
C SER A 141 27.65 7.58 -16.46
N GLU A 142 28.28 6.40 -16.40
CA GLU A 142 29.74 6.24 -16.58
C GLU A 142 30.17 6.70 -17.98
N LEU A 143 29.49 6.24 -19.02
CA LEU A 143 29.80 6.56 -20.41
C LEU A 143 29.64 8.05 -20.71
N VAL A 144 28.53 8.66 -20.28
CA VAL A 144 28.25 10.08 -20.53
C VAL A 144 29.20 10.97 -19.75
N ARG A 145 29.49 10.67 -18.47
CA ARG A 145 30.46 11.44 -17.66
C ARG A 145 31.90 11.29 -18.16
N GLY A 146 32.20 10.23 -18.91
CA GLY A 146 33.47 10.04 -19.59
C GLY A 146 33.69 10.96 -20.81
N LEU A 147 32.65 11.61 -21.32
CA LEU A 147 32.75 12.53 -22.47
C LEU A 147 33.42 13.84 -22.08
N ASP A 148 34.52 14.15 -22.75
CA ASP A 148 35.38 15.27 -22.38
C ASP A 148 35.16 16.54 -23.26
N ALA A 149 36.07 17.49 -23.14
CA ALA A 149 36.06 18.72 -23.91
C ALA A 149 36.28 18.50 -25.42
N ALA A 150 37.05 17.48 -25.80
CA ALA A 150 37.30 17.13 -27.20
C ALA A 150 36.06 16.51 -27.85
N ASP A 151 35.35 15.63 -27.14
CA ASP A 151 34.08 15.07 -27.60
C ASP A 151 33.05 16.16 -27.88
N ARG A 152 32.94 17.15 -26.98
CA ARG A 152 32.04 18.30 -27.16
C ARG A 152 32.42 19.18 -28.36
N ALA A 153 33.71 19.37 -28.60
CA ALA A 153 34.18 20.16 -29.74
C ALA A 153 33.93 19.46 -31.08
N VAL A 154 34.03 18.13 -31.12
CA VAL A 154 33.90 17.32 -32.33
C VAL A 154 32.46 16.89 -32.62
N ASN A 155 31.63 16.68 -31.59
CA ASN A 155 30.23 16.27 -31.75
C ASN A 155 29.29 16.85 -30.66
N GLY A 156 29.23 18.18 -30.56
CA GLY A 156 28.40 18.88 -29.56
C GLY A 156 26.91 18.50 -29.54
N PRO A 157 26.21 18.27 -30.68
CA PRO A 157 24.81 17.81 -30.66
C PRO A 157 24.63 16.44 -30.00
N ALA A 158 25.48 15.45 -30.31
CA ALA A 158 25.40 14.12 -29.71
C ALA A 158 25.63 14.18 -28.19
N VAL A 159 26.65 14.94 -27.75
CA VAL A 159 26.93 15.10 -26.31
C VAL A 159 25.78 15.78 -25.57
N ARG A 160 25.06 16.73 -26.19
CA ARG A 160 23.87 17.34 -25.58
C ARG A 160 22.70 16.36 -25.46
N GLY A 161 22.50 15.49 -26.46
CA GLY A 161 21.52 14.40 -26.35
C GLY A 161 21.86 13.45 -25.20
N ALA A 162 23.13 13.07 -25.11
CA ALA A 162 23.63 12.23 -24.03
C ALA A 162 23.48 12.86 -22.62
N ALA A 163 23.56 14.20 -22.52
CA ALA A 163 23.31 14.89 -21.26
C ALA A 163 21.84 14.75 -20.79
N ALA A 164 20.87 14.79 -21.71
CA ALA A 164 19.46 14.55 -21.37
C ALA A 164 19.21 13.08 -20.94
N ASP A 165 19.95 12.13 -21.52
CA ASP A 165 19.92 10.73 -21.09
C ASP A 165 20.46 10.59 -19.66
N LEU A 166 21.53 11.33 -19.30
CA LEU A 166 22.08 11.36 -17.94
C LEU A 166 21.09 11.93 -16.92
N GLU A 167 20.44 13.06 -17.24
CA GLU A 167 19.42 13.68 -16.35
C GLU A 167 18.25 12.72 -16.09
N ALA A 168 17.75 12.03 -17.12
CA ALA A 168 16.73 10.99 -16.94
C ALA A 168 17.27 9.83 -16.07
N CYS A 169 18.49 9.36 -16.31
CA CYS A 169 19.06 8.29 -15.51
C CYS A 169 19.28 8.66 -14.04
N GLU A 170 19.56 9.93 -13.73
CA GLU A 170 19.65 10.41 -12.36
C GLU A 170 18.30 10.29 -11.64
N LEU A 171 17.18 10.63 -12.29
CA LEU A 171 15.82 10.38 -11.75
C LEU A 171 15.58 8.89 -11.49
N LEU A 172 15.97 8.01 -12.41
CA LEU A 172 15.75 6.57 -12.24
C LEU A 172 16.59 6.00 -11.08
N LEU A 173 17.84 6.43 -10.95
CA LEU A 173 18.72 6.03 -9.85
C LEU A 173 18.22 6.58 -8.50
N GLU A 174 17.70 7.80 -8.48
CA GLU A 174 17.05 8.39 -7.30
C GLU A 174 15.84 7.55 -6.89
N ALA A 175 14.93 7.26 -7.83
CA ALA A 175 13.76 6.43 -7.58
C ALA A 175 14.14 5.04 -7.04
N ARG A 176 15.16 4.39 -7.60
CA ARG A 176 15.70 3.12 -7.08
C ARG A 176 16.32 3.26 -5.69
N GLY A 177 16.99 4.37 -5.41
CA GLY A 177 17.57 4.66 -4.10
C GLY A 177 16.53 4.85 -2.99
N LEU A 178 15.31 5.27 -3.35
CA LEU A 178 14.17 5.37 -2.43
C LEU A 178 13.57 3.99 -2.07
N VAL A 179 13.80 2.95 -2.89
CA VAL A 179 13.34 1.58 -2.61
C VAL A 179 14.25 0.94 -1.56
N GLN A 180 13.86 1.04 -0.29
CA GLN A 180 14.61 0.47 0.83
C GLN A 180 14.10 -0.93 1.22
N PRO A 181 14.99 -1.89 1.50
CA PRO A 181 14.59 -3.18 2.06
C PRO A 181 13.82 -3.01 3.38
N GLY A 182 12.64 -3.62 3.47
CA GLY A 182 11.81 -3.59 4.68
C GLY A 182 10.95 -2.33 4.87
N VAL A 183 10.97 -1.39 3.93
CA VAL A 183 10.01 -0.28 3.89
C VAL A 183 8.89 -0.64 2.89
N PRO A 184 7.63 -0.85 3.34
CA PRO A 184 6.55 -1.27 2.46
C PRO A 184 6.08 -0.17 1.51
N ASP A 185 6.05 1.07 1.99
CA ASP A 185 5.64 2.24 1.21
C ASP A 185 6.72 2.60 0.18
N ARG A 186 6.32 2.64 -1.09
CA ARG A 186 7.16 2.98 -2.25
C ARG A 186 6.56 4.11 -3.08
N THR A 187 5.64 4.88 -2.50
CA THR A 187 4.91 5.92 -3.23
C THR A 187 5.86 7.03 -3.70
N ASP A 188 6.80 7.46 -2.85
CA ASP A 188 7.85 8.42 -3.24
C ASP A 188 8.69 7.92 -4.43
N ALA A 189 9.08 6.64 -4.43
CA ALA A 189 9.81 6.03 -5.55
C ALA A 189 8.96 6.02 -6.83
N ALA A 190 7.66 5.73 -6.72
CA ALA A 190 6.73 5.74 -7.85
C ALA A 190 6.48 7.16 -8.40
N GLU A 191 6.53 8.19 -7.55
CA GLU A 191 6.44 9.59 -7.97
C GLU A 191 7.67 10.03 -8.77
N VAL A 192 8.88 9.68 -8.30
CA VAL A 192 10.12 9.97 -9.04
C VAL A 192 10.17 9.16 -10.34
N ALA A 193 9.70 7.91 -10.34
CA ALA A 193 9.53 7.12 -11.56
C ALA A 193 8.56 7.77 -12.57
N ALA A 194 7.50 8.43 -12.08
CA ALA A 194 6.59 9.20 -12.93
C ALA A 194 7.29 10.43 -13.54
N ALA A 195 8.21 11.06 -12.81
CA ALA A 195 9.03 12.15 -13.33
C ALA A 195 9.99 11.65 -14.42
N TYR A 196 10.58 10.46 -14.25
CA TYR A 196 11.35 9.78 -15.29
C TYR A 196 10.53 9.59 -16.56
N LEU A 197 9.33 8.98 -16.48
CA LEU A 197 8.48 8.70 -17.64
C LEU A 197 8.10 9.94 -18.46
N ARG A 198 7.98 11.11 -17.80
CA ARG A 198 7.70 12.40 -18.47
C ARG A 198 8.94 13.10 -19.01
N HIS A 199 10.14 12.62 -18.70
CA HIS A 199 11.38 13.27 -19.08
C HIS A 199 11.69 13.03 -20.57
N PRO A 200 12.06 14.06 -21.35
CA PRO A 200 12.33 13.90 -22.79
C PRO A 200 13.52 13.00 -23.11
N GLY A 201 14.40 12.75 -22.13
CA GLY A 201 15.54 11.83 -22.24
C GLY A 201 15.23 10.40 -21.81
N ALA A 202 14.00 10.07 -21.38
CA ALA A 202 13.64 8.72 -20.95
C ALA A 202 13.65 7.74 -22.12
N ARG A 203 14.22 6.55 -21.90
CA ARG A 203 14.42 5.53 -22.95
C ARG A 203 14.11 4.10 -22.52
N TRP A 204 14.06 3.84 -21.22
CA TRP A 204 13.77 2.51 -20.71
C TRP A 204 12.26 2.26 -20.78
N SER A 205 11.86 1.36 -21.69
CA SER A 205 10.48 0.89 -21.85
C SER A 205 9.93 0.36 -20.53
N GLY A 206 10.65 -0.54 -19.87
CA GLY A 206 10.20 -1.19 -18.62
C GLY A 206 9.97 -0.27 -17.41
N ALA A 207 10.19 1.04 -17.52
CA ALA A 207 9.90 2.00 -16.46
C ALA A 207 8.41 2.10 -16.09
N GLY A 208 7.51 1.89 -17.06
CA GLY A 208 6.06 1.92 -16.82
C GLY A 208 5.59 0.76 -15.94
N PRO A 209 5.82 -0.51 -16.33
CA PRO A 209 5.51 -1.68 -15.51
C PRO A 209 6.25 -1.65 -14.17
N TRP A 210 7.49 -1.15 -14.14
CA TRP A 210 8.22 -0.96 -12.89
C TRP A 210 7.55 0.04 -11.95
N ARG A 211 7.07 1.18 -12.45
CA ARG A 211 6.29 2.14 -11.66
C ARG A 211 5.00 1.50 -11.12
N ALA A 212 4.31 0.72 -11.95
CA ALA A 212 3.11 0.00 -11.52
C ALA A 212 3.42 -1.00 -10.38
N ASP A 213 4.52 -1.76 -10.46
CA ASP A 213 4.93 -2.65 -9.37
C ASP A 213 5.21 -1.89 -8.06
N LEU A 214 5.82 -0.70 -8.12
CA LEU A 214 6.02 0.15 -6.92
C LEU A 214 4.67 0.55 -6.29
N LEU A 215 3.71 0.98 -7.10
CA LEU A 215 2.37 1.38 -6.63
C LEU A 215 1.61 0.19 -6.05
N LEU A 216 1.57 -0.93 -6.76
CA LEU A 216 0.89 -2.16 -6.33
C LEU A 216 1.55 -2.82 -5.10
N ARG A 217 2.81 -2.51 -4.80
CA ARG A 217 3.44 -2.89 -3.53
C ARG A 217 3.09 -1.94 -2.39
N SER A 218 2.89 -0.67 -2.69
CA SER A 218 2.50 0.35 -1.70
C SER A 218 1.03 0.25 -1.33
N ALA A 219 0.19 -0.21 -2.27
CA ALA A 219 -1.24 -0.45 -2.09
C ALA A 219 -1.55 -1.37 -0.89
N TYR A 220 -0.58 -2.19 -0.48
CA TYR A 220 -0.69 -3.04 0.70
C TYR A 220 0.52 -2.82 1.61
N SER A 221 0.43 -1.82 2.50
CA SER A 221 1.39 -1.65 3.60
C SER A 221 0.74 -2.09 4.91
N ASP A 222 1.47 -2.87 5.72
CA ASP A 222 1.02 -3.63 6.90
C ASP A 222 0.30 -2.81 8.01
N SER A 223 0.16 -1.49 7.88
CA SER A 223 -0.19 -0.59 8.98
C SER A 223 -1.50 0.19 8.82
N HIS A 224 -2.06 0.35 7.61
CA HIS A 224 -3.17 1.30 7.38
C HIS A 224 -4.31 0.79 6.48
N GLY A 225 -4.36 -0.52 6.22
CA GLY A 225 -5.31 -1.08 5.25
C GLY A 225 -4.91 -0.75 3.81
N PRO A 226 -5.72 -1.16 2.82
CA PRO A 226 -5.36 -0.98 1.42
C PRO A 226 -5.40 0.50 1.00
N ASP A 227 -4.32 0.98 0.39
CA ASP A 227 -4.31 2.29 -0.29
C ASP A 227 -4.93 2.12 -1.68
N GLN A 228 -6.24 2.40 -1.75
CA GLN A 228 -7.01 2.33 -2.98
C GLN A 228 -6.46 3.26 -4.07
N GLY A 229 -5.91 4.43 -3.70
CA GLY A 229 -5.35 5.37 -4.68
C GLY A 229 -4.09 4.82 -5.34
N ALA A 230 -3.22 4.17 -4.57
CA ALA A 230 -2.04 3.48 -5.11
C ALA A 230 -2.43 2.26 -5.97
N LEU A 231 -3.48 1.53 -5.57
CA LEU A 231 -4.00 0.40 -6.33
C LEU A 231 -4.52 0.83 -7.71
N GLU A 232 -5.42 1.82 -7.75
CA GLU A 232 -5.96 2.41 -8.98
C GLU A 232 -4.85 2.95 -9.88
N ALA A 233 -3.96 3.79 -9.34
CA ALA A 233 -2.85 4.35 -10.10
C ALA A 233 -1.88 3.29 -10.64
N GLY A 234 -1.75 2.15 -9.94
CA GLY A 234 -0.95 1.01 -10.37
C GLY A 234 -1.53 0.33 -11.61
N PHE A 235 -2.82 -0.01 -11.58
CA PHE A 235 -3.51 -0.62 -12.73
C PHE A 235 -3.62 0.36 -13.91
N ASP A 236 -3.92 1.64 -13.66
CA ASP A 236 -3.93 2.68 -14.71
C ASP A 236 -2.59 2.77 -15.44
N GLN A 237 -1.47 2.67 -14.71
CA GLN A 237 -0.15 2.68 -15.30
C GLN A 237 0.12 1.46 -16.19
N LEU A 238 -0.41 0.28 -15.82
CA LEU A 238 -0.30 -0.93 -16.65
C LEU A 238 -1.06 -0.76 -17.96
N GLU A 239 -2.26 -0.17 -17.93
CA GLU A 239 -3.04 0.13 -19.14
C GLU A 239 -2.32 1.13 -20.04
N VAL A 240 -1.74 2.19 -19.46
CA VAL A 240 -0.92 3.16 -20.21
C VAL A 240 0.29 2.48 -20.84
N SER A 241 0.99 1.61 -20.11
CA SER A 241 2.13 0.84 -20.63
C SER A 241 1.73 -0.07 -21.80
N LEU A 242 0.60 -0.77 -21.71
CA LEU A 242 0.10 -1.59 -22.82
C LEU A 242 -0.30 -0.74 -24.04
N ALA A 243 -0.86 0.45 -23.83
CA ALA A 243 -1.30 1.33 -24.89
C ALA A 243 -0.13 2.02 -25.62
N GLU A 244 0.89 2.47 -24.88
CA GLU A 244 2.03 3.21 -25.41
C GLU A 244 3.16 2.29 -25.90
N THR A 245 3.39 1.16 -25.21
CA THR A 245 4.46 0.21 -25.53
C THR A 245 3.96 -1.25 -25.52
N PRO A 246 3.29 -1.71 -26.60
CA PRO A 246 2.76 -3.08 -26.66
C PRO A 246 3.80 -4.20 -26.48
N ASP A 247 5.08 -3.93 -26.76
CA ASP A 247 6.18 -4.88 -26.57
C ASP A 247 6.45 -5.19 -25.08
N GLU A 248 5.91 -4.40 -24.14
CA GLU A 248 5.99 -4.62 -22.68
C GLU A 248 4.92 -5.56 -22.12
N ALA A 249 4.04 -6.11 -22.97
CA ALA A 249 2.94 -7.00 -22.57
C ALA A 249 3.36 -8.11 -21.57
N GLY A 250 4.53 -8.72 -21.79
CA GLY A 250 5.07 -9.74 -20.90
C GLY A 250 5.47 -9.22 -19.52
N GLU A 251 6.01 -8.00 -19.43
CA GLU A 251 6.39 -7.36 -18.17
C GLU A 251 5.16 -6.94 -17.38
N VAL A 252 4.16 -6.35 -18.05
CA VAL A 252 2.85 -6.02 -17.47
C VAL A 252 2.21 -7.25 -16.85
N ARG A 253 2.13 -8.35 -17.61
CA ARG A 253 1.61 -9.64 -17.12
C ARG A 253 2.36 -10.11 -15.87
N ALA A 254 3.69 -10.05 -15.89
CA ALA A 254 4.51 -10.48 -14.75
C ALA A 254 4.26 -9.63 -13.49
N VAL A 255 4.03 -8.32 -13.65
CA VAL A 255 3.68 -7.43 -12.53
C VAL A 255 2.33 -7.81 -11.92
N VAL A 256 1.31 -8.06 -12.75
CA VAL A 256 -0.02 -8.50 -12.28
C VAL A 256 0.06 -9.85 -11.57
N GLU A 257 0.73 -10.84 -12.16
CA GLU A 257 0.90 -12.17 -11.56
C GLU A 257 1.65 -12.10 -10.22
N ALA A 258 2.71 -11.28 -10.15
CA ALA A 258 3.47 -11.07 -8.91
C ALA A 258 2.64 -10.35 -7.83
N PHE A 259 1.77 -9.42 -8.22
CA PHE A 259 0.85 -8.75 -7.31
C PHE A 259 -0.19 -9.72 -6.74
N LEU A 260 -0.86 -10.50 -7.60
CA LEU A 260 -1.84 -11.51 -7.21
C LEU A 260 -1.23 -12.60 -6.33
N THR A 261 0.00 -13.03 -6.64
CA THR A 261 0.74 -14.01 -5.81
C THR A 261 1.00 -13.45 -4.41
N ARG A 262 1.42 -12.17 -4.29
CA ARG A 262 1.62 -11.53 -2.99
C ARG A 262 0.33 -11.42 -2.20
N LEU A 263 -0.78 -11.02 -2.82
CA LEU A 263 -2.10 -11.01 -2.17
C LEU A 263 -2.49 -12.39 -1.67
N ALA A 264 -2.16 -13.45 -2.41
CA ALA A 264 -2.44 -14.81 -2.02
C ALA A 264 -1.60 -15.31 -0.81
N GLU A 265 -0.46 -14.68 -0.52
CA GLU A 265 0.42 -15.03 0.60
C GLU A 265 0.05 -14.32 1.91
N VAL A 266 -0.76 -13.26 1.85
CA VAL A 266 -1.19 -12.54 3.07
C VAL A 266 -2.09 -13.44 3.93
N GLU A 267 -1.77 -13.52 5.23
CA GLU A 267 -2.54 -14.32 6.19
C GLU A 267 -3.82 -13.63 6.66
N ASP A 268 -3.81 -12.31 6.82
CA ASP A 268 -4.99 -11.52 7.21
C ASP A 268 -5.97 -11.46 6.04
N HIS A 269 -6.99 -12.31 6.09
CA HIS A 269 -8.00 -12.40 5.04
C HIS A 269 -8.88 -11.15 4.96
N CYS A 270 -9.11 -10.47 6.09
CA CYS A 270 -9.94 -9.28 6.12
C CYS A 270 -9.25 -8.08 5.48
N ALA A 271 -7.94 -7.95 5.66
CA ALA A 271 -7.17 -6.85 5.09
C ALA A 271 -7.10 -6.91 3.55
N VAL A 272 -7.08 -8.11 2.95
CA VAL A 272 -7.00 -8.27 1.47
C VAL A 272 -8.35 -8.47 0.79
N ARG A 273 -9.44 -8.70 1.54
CA ARG A 273 -10.77 -8.95 0.96
C ARG A 273 -11.17 -7.86 -0.02
N ASP A 274 -11.13 -6.60 0.42
CA ASP A 274 -11.62 -5.47 -0.37
C ASP A 274 -10.76 -5.24 -1.63
N VAL A 275 -9.46 -5.54 -1.55
CA VAL A 275 -8.56 -5.48 -2.72
C VAL A 275 -8.92 -6.56 -3.73
N VAL A 276 -9.08 -7.80 -3.28
CA VAL A 276 -9.36 -8.94 -4.17
C VAL A 276 -10.74 -8.79 -4.82
N GLU A 277 -11.75 -8.30 -4.08
CA GLU A 277 -13.07 -7.97 -4.63
C GLU A 277 -12.99 -6.84 -5.67
N TRP A 278 -12.22 -5.78 -5.41
CA TRP A 278 -12.02 -4.69 -6.37
C TRP A 278 -11.32 -5.16 -7.65
N VAL A 279 -10.28 -6.00 -7.49
CA VAL A 279 -9.54 -6.57 -8.63
C VAL A 279 -10.44 -7.46 -9.47
N ASP A 280 -11.28 -8.31 -8.86
CA ASP A 280 -12.19 -9.20 -9.58
C ASP A 280 -13.34 -8.44 -10.28
N ALA A 281 -13.80 -7.34 -9.69
CA ALA A 281 -14.88 -6.52 -10.24
C ALA A 281 -14.45 -5.59 -11.39
N GLY A 282 -13.15 -5.39 -11.60
CA GLY A 282 -12.61 -4.48 -12.60
C GLY A 282 -12.77 -4.99 -14.04
N ASP A 283 -13.12 -4.08 -14.96
CA ASP A 283 -13.21 -4.36 -16.39
C ASP A 283 -11.86 -4.08 -17.08
N TRP A 284 -10.90 -4.97 -16.85
CA TRP A 284 -9.51 -4.78 -17.27
C TRP A 284 -9.31 -4.89 -18.79
N ALA A 285 -8.68 -3.88 -19.38
CA ALA A 285 -8.27 -3.92 -20.77
C ALA A 285 -7.00 -4.78 -20.96
N GLY A 286 -6.94 -5.51 -22.09
CA GLY A 286 -5.78 -6.33 -22.45
C GLY A 286 -5.77 -7.72 -21.82
N THR A 287 -5.38 -8.73 -22.60
CA THR A 287 -5.31 -10.13 -22.14
C THR A 287 -4.26 -10.33 -21.05
N GLU A 288 -3.24 -9.47 -21.02
CA GLU A 288 -2.12 -9.47 -20.10
C GLU A 288 -2.53 -9.18 -18.66
N VAL A 289 -3.62 -8.44 -18.45
CA VAL A 289 -4.19 -8.14 -17.13
C VAL A 289 -5.39 -9.03 -16.85
N ALA A 290 -6.32 -9.15 -17.81
CA ALA A 290 -7.57 -9.88 -17.62
C ALA A 290 -7.36 -11.39 -17.37
N GLU A 291 -6.41 -12.04 -18.04
CA GLU A 291 -6.20 -13.49 -17.85
C GLU A 291 -5.60 -13.83 -16.47
N PRO A 292 -4.53 -13.18 -15.97
CA PRO A 292 -4.07 -13.41 -14.59
C PRO A 292 -5.14 -13.16 -13.54
N VAL A 293 -5.92 -12.08 -13.68
CA VAL A 293 -7.02 -11.77 -12.76
C VAL A 293 -8.07 -12.87 -12.77
N ALA A 294 -8.53 -13.29 -13.96
CA ALA A 294 -9.49 -14.38 -14.09
C ALA A 294 -8.96 -15.72 -13.53
N ALA A 295 -7.66 -15.98 -13.67
CA ALA A 295 -7.02 -17.17 -13.10
C ALA A 295 -6.98 -17.13 -11.56
N ALA A 296 -6.97 -15.94 -10.96
CA ALA A 296 -6.99 -15.74 -9.51
C ALA A 296 -8.41 -15.61 -8.92
N ALA A 297 -9.48 -15.64 -9.73
CA ALA A 297 -10.85 -15.39 -9.28
C ALA A 297 -11.33 -16.33 -8.14
N ASP A 298 -10.80 -17.56 -8.01
CA ASP A 298 -11.13 -18.47 -6.90
C ASP A 298 -10.58 -18.02 -5.53
N GLU A 299 -9.65 -17.05 -5.53
CA GLU A 299 -9.15 -16.45 -4.29
C GLU A 299 -10.18 -15.49 -3.67
N VAL A 300 -11.06 -14.84 -4.44
CA VAL A 300 -12.08 -13.91 -3.90
C VAL A 300 -12.97 -14.60 -2.87
N PRO A 301 -13.74 -15.66 -3.22
CA PRO A 301 -14.54 -16.39 -2.25
C PRO A 301 -13.70 -17.00 -1.12
N ARG A 302 -12.42 -17.33 -1.37
CA ARG A 302 -11.51 -17.82 -0.32
C ARG A 302 -11.24 -16.75 0.74
N ARG A 303 -10.94 -15.52 0.33
CA ARG A 303 -10.63 -14.39 1.23
C ARG A 303 -11.86 -13.90 1.97
N VAL A 304 -13.00 -13.78 1.32
CA VAL A 304 -14.25 -13.41 1.98
C VAL A 304 -14.60 -14.39 3.10
N LEU A 305 -14.54 -15.70 2.80
CA LEU A 305 -14.83 -16.74 3.79
C LEU A 305 -13.77 -16.79 4.91
N GLY A 306 -12.49 -16.64 4.56
CA GLY A 306 -11.40 -16.53 5.54
C GLY A 306 -11.62 -15.37 6.51
N CYS A 307 -12.00 -14.19 6.01
CA CYS A 307 -12.29 -13.03 6.85
C CYS A 307 -13.48 -13.27 7.78
N ALA A 308 -14.54 -13.94 7.30
CA ALA A 308 -15.68 -14.29 8.15
C ALA A 308 -15.27 -15.17 9.34
N ARG A 309 -14.30 -16.07 9.14
CA ARG A 309 -13.73 -16.94 10.18
C ARG A 309 -12.82 -16.18 11.13
N ASP A 310 -11.91 -15.35 10.61
CA ASP A 310 -11.02 -14.52 11.43
C ASP A 310 -11.84 -13.60 12.37
N LEU A 311 -12.94 -13.01 11.88
CA LEU A 311 -13.88 -12.25 12.69
C LEU A 311 -14.60 -13.09 13.75
N ALA A 312 -14.94 -14.34 13.46
CA ALA A 312 -15.55 -15.25 14.44
C ALA A 312 -14.55 -15.60 15.55
N ASP A 313 -13.32 -15.92 15.18
CA ASP A 313 -12.22 -16.26 16.10
C ASP A 313 -11.82 -15.07 16.98
N ALA A 314 -11.89 -13.85 16.44
CA ALA A 314 -11.72 -12.59 17.17
C ALA A 314 -12.93 -12.21 18.05
N ASP A 315 -13.97 -13.07 18.11
CA ASP A 315 -15.20 -12.86 18.88
C ASP A 315 -16.06 -11.66 18.41
N GLU A 316 -15.82 -11.17 17.18
CA GLU A 316 -16.57 -10.14 16.46
C GLU A 316 -17.80 -10.72 15.73
N LEU A 317 -18.58 -11.50 16.46
CA LEU A 317 -19.63 -12.37 15.90
C LEU A 317 -20.65 -11.67 14.99
N THR A 318 -21.01 -10.41 15.27
CA THR A 318 -21.96 -9.66 14.43
C THR A 318 -21.36 -9.33 13.06
N ALA A 319 -20.09 -8.93 13.02
CA ALA A 319 -19.38 -8.66 11.77
C ALA A 319 -19.18 -9.97 10.99
N SER A 320 -18.71 -11.02 11.67
CA SER A 320 -18.59 -12.36 11.11
C SER A 320 -19.89 -12.84 10.45
N ARG A 321 -21.03 -12.74 11.16
CA ARG A 321 -22.36 -13.09 10.62
C ARG A 321 -22.65 -12.35 9.31
N HIS A 322 -22.44 -11.04 9.29
CA HIS A 322 -22.69 -10.23 8.09
C HIS A 322 -21.78 -10.63 6.92
N THR A 323 -20.51 -10.98 7.19
CA THR A 323 -19.59 -11.46 6.15
C THR A 323 -19.98 -12.83 5.61
N TYR A 324 -20.42 -13.78 6.45
CA TYR A 324 -20.98 -15.06 5.99
C TYR A 324 -22.26 -14.87 5.17
N GLU A 325 -23.17 -14.01 5.60
CA GLU A 325 -24.40 -13.69 4.86
C GLU A 325 -24.09 -13.08 3.47
N ALA A 326 -23.09 -12.19 3.40
CA ALA A 326 -22.62 -11.63 2.13
C ALA A 326 -22.02 -12.72 1.23
N PHE A 327 -21.14 -13.57 1.78
CA PHE A 327 -20.57 -14.70 1.05
C PHE A 327 -21.65 -15.61 0.45
N LEU A 328 -22.66 -16.00 1.23
CA LEU A 328 -23.74 -16.89 0.76
C LEU A 328 -24.66 -16.20 -0.25
N ARG A 329 -24.76 -14.88 -0.23
CA ARG A 329 -25.52 -14.10 -1.21
C ARG A 329 -24.78 -14.00 -2.55
N ASP A 330 -23.50 -13.66 -2.50
CA ASP A 330 -22.71 -13.32 -3.70
C ASP A 330 -22.04 -14.57 -4.31
N HIS A 331 -21.73 -15.59 -3.50
CA HIS A 331 -21.06 -16.83 -3.90
C HIS A 331 -21.89 -18.09 -3.60
N ARG A 332 -23.22 -18.03 -3.77
CA ARG A 332 -24.14 -19.15 -3.48
C ARG A 332 -23.80 -20.47 -4.21
N ASP A 333 -23.18 -20.35 -5.39
CA ASP A 333 -22.84 -21.48 -6.27
C ASP A 333 -21.40 -22.00 -6.02
N ASP A 334 -20.65 -21.38 -5.09
CA ASP A 334 -19.30 -21.80 -4.71
C ASP A 334 -19.32 -23.13 -3.93
N ARG A 335 -18.30 -23.97 -4.16
CA ARG A 335 -18.15 -25.28 -3.50
C ARG A 335 -18.12 -25.21 -1.96
N ARG A 336 -17.79 -24.06 -1.39
CA ARG A 336 -17.73 -23.79 0.06
C ARG A 336 -19.06 -23.30 0.64
N ALA A 337 -20.06 -22.99 -0.16
CA ALA A 337 -21.34 -22.43 0.32
C ALA A 337 -22.03 -23.30 1.39
N GLY A 338 -21.99 -24.62 1.23
CA GLY A 338 -22.52 -25.54 2.25
C GLY A 338 -21.83 -25.40 3.61
N VAL A 339 -20.49 -25.43 3.60
CA VAL A 339 -19.68 -25.29 4.84
C VAL A 339 -19.87 -23.90 5.46
N ALA A 340 -19.89 -22.84 4.64
CA ALA A 340 -20.13 -21.48 5.11
C ALA A 340 -21.52 -21.31 5.75
N SER A 341 -22.54 -22.01 5.27
CA SER A 341 -23.87 -22.01 5.88
C SER A 341 -23.88 -22.68 7.26
N ASP A 342 -23.16 -23.79 7.42
CA ASP A 342 -23.04 -24.48 8.70
C ASP A 342 -22.24 -23.61 9.71
N GLU A 343 -21.15 -22.98 9.27
CA GLU A 343 -20.34 -22.08 10.10
C GLU A 343 -21.11 -20.80 10.51
N LEU A 344 -21.90 -20.23 9.60
CA LEU A 344 -22.83 -19.14 9.92
C LEU A 344 -23.80 -19.55 11.04
N ASP A 345 -24.27 -20.80 10.99
CA ASP A 345 -25.14 -21.32 12.03
C ASP A 345 -24.43 -21.39 13.39
N ASP A 346 -23.17 -21.77 13.44
CA ASP A 346 -22.39 -21.72 14.68
C ASP A 346 -22.24 -20.29 15.22
N VAL A 347 -21.94 -19.32 14.34
CA VAL A 347 -21.82 -17.90 14.71
C VAL A 347 -23.14 -17.36 15.28
N VAL A 348 -24.27 -17.63 14.62
CA VAL A 348 -25.60 -17.19 15.11
C VAL A 348 -25.92 -17.85 16.45
N THR A 349 -25.53 -19.10 16.66
CA THR A 349 -25.70 -19.80 17.95
C THR A 349 -24.88 -19.12 19.06
N ALA A 350 -23.65 -18.71 18.77
CA ALA A 350 -22.79 -18.00 19.71
C ALA A 350 -23.34 -16.62 20.07
N ILE A 351 -23.90 -15.87 19.10
CA ILE A 351 -24.59 -14.60 19.33
C ILE A 351 -25.77 -14.80 20.30
N GLN A 352 -26.60 -15.81 20.05
CA GLN A 352 -27.73 -16.14 20.91
C GLN A 352 -27.27 -16.47 22.34
N ARG A 353 -26.24 -17.33 22.47
CA ARG A 353 -25.65 -17.70 23.78
C ARG A 353 -25.28 -16.47 24.59
N LYS A 354 -24.52 -15.54 24.00
CA LYS A 354 -24.10 -14.30 24.66
C LYS A 354 -25.26 -13.40 25.06
N LYS A 355 -26.27 -13.28 24.18
CA LYS A 355 -27.47 -12.48 24.44
C LYS A 355 -28.25 -13.05 25.63
N VAL A 356 -28.49 -14.35 25.63
CA VAL A 356 -29.20 -15.04 26.71
C VAL A 356 -28.40 -14.99 28.02
N ALA A 357 -27.10 -15.30 28.00
CA ALA A 357 -26.24 -15.19 29.18
C ALA A 357 -26.36 -13.81 29.84
N ARG A 358 -26.25 -12.72 29.06
CA ARG A 358 -26.43 -11.35 29.56
C ARG A 358 -27.83 -11.10 30.14
N LEU A 359 -28.88 -11.65 29.52
CA LEU A 359 -30.25 -11.49 30.02
C LEU A 359 -30.46 -12.23 31.34
N LEU A 360 -29.85 -13.40 31.51
CA LEU A 360 -29.85 -14.17 32.74
C LEU A 360 -29.07 -13.44 33.85
N ASP A 361 -27.84 -13.02 33.57
CA ASP A 361 -26.98 -12.30 34.53
C ASP A 361 -27.62 -11.00 35.03
N THR A 362 -28.32 -10.28 34.15
CA THR A 362 -28.99 -9.02 34.50
C THR A 362 -30.40 -9.21 35.04
N GLY A 363 -30.90 -10.45 35.15
CA GLY A 363 -32.27 -10.74 35.59
C GLY A 363 -33.37 -10.20 34.68
N ARG A 364 -33.05 -9.91 33.42
CA ARG A 364 -33.97 -9.30 32.43
C ARG A 364 -34.63 -10.30 31.50
N TYR A 365 -34.20 -11.57 31.51
CA TYR A 365 -34.77 -12.62 30.68
C TYR A 365 -36.29 -12.73 30.82
N CYS A 366 -36.82 -12.62 32.04
CA CYS A 366 -38.27 -12.70 32.30
C CYS A 366 -39.13 -11.60 31.65
N ALA A 367 -38.51 -10.49 31.27
CA ALA A 367 -39.17 -9.41 30.55
C ALA A 367 -39.01 -9.55 29.03
N HIS A 368 -37.87 -10.09 28.57
CA HIS A 368 -37.54 -10.26 27.16
C HIS A 368 -36.94 -11.66 26.93
N PRO A 369 -37.77 -12.72 26.90
CA PRO A 369 -37.30 -14.07 26.64
C PRO A 369 -36.71 -14.15 25.23
N GLU A 370 -35.56 -14.79 25.10
CA GLU A 370 -34.83 -14.89 23.83
C GLU A 370 -34.36 -16.33 23.62
N PRO A 371 -34.40 -16.85 22.38
CA PRO A 371 -33.97 -18.21 22.10
C PRO A 371 -32.44 -18.35 22.13
N TYR A 372 -31.97 -19.50 22.61
CA TYR A 372 -30.61 -19.99 22.40
C TYR A 372 -30.64 -21.44 21.93
N ARG A 373 -30.52 -21.66 20.62
CA ARG A 373 -30.71 -22.99 20.01
C ARG A 373 -29.69 -24.06 20.45
N GLY A 374 -28.55 -23.63 20.98
CA GLY A 374 -27.54 -24.52 21.55
C GLY A 374 -27.95 -25.14 22.88
N ALA A 375 -28.97 -24.60 23.55
CA ALA A 375 -29.49 -25.17 24.80
C ALA A 375 -30.13 -26.55 24.59
N THR A 376 -30.05 -27.36 25.66
CA THR A 376 -30.78 -28.63 25.75
C THR A 376 -32.28 -28.36 25.68
N GLY A 377 -32.99 -29.13 24.84
CA GLY A 377 -34.43 -28.97 24.66
C GLY A 377 -35.21 -29.44 25.90
N TYR A 378 -36.27 -28.71 26.23
CA TYR A 378 -37.14 -29.00 27.36
C TYR A 378 -37.83 -30.36 27.21
N ARG A 379 -37.88 -31.11 28.31
CA ARG A 379 -38.64 -32.36 28.41
C ARG A 379 -39.67 -32.22 29.50
N ARG A 380 -40.91 -32.62 29.23
CA ARG A 380 -42.00 -32.55 30.21
C ARG A 380 -41.73 -33.28 31.53
N LYS A 381 -40.80 -34.25 31.51
CA LYS A 381 -40.34 -35.01 32.67
C LYS A 381 -38.83 -35.23 32.58
N GLY A 382 -38.21 -35.39 33.74
CA GLY A 382 -36.78 -35.62 33.90
C GLY A 382 -35.98 -34.33 33.94
N GLY A 383 -35.42 -34.04 35.12
CA GLY A 383 -34.47 -32.97 35.47
C GLY A 383 -34.21 -31.94 34.37
N ASN A 384 -34.89 -30.81 34.46
CA ASN A 384 -34.69 -29.66 33.58
C ASN A 384 -34.03 -28.55 34.41
N PRO A 385 -32.67 -28.47 34.45
CA PRO A 385 -32.01 -27.44 35.22
C PRO A 385 -32.51 -26.05 34.82
N MET A 386 -32.84 -25.24 35.81
CA MET A 386 -33.48 -23.96 35.62
C MET A 386 -32.75 -22.84 36.34
N GLN A 387 -32.82 -21.64 35.76
CA GLN A 387 -32.56 -20.41 36.49
C GLN A 387 -33.88 -19.83 36.99
N VAL A 388 -33.91 -19.47 38.27
CA VAL A 388 -35.13 -18.99 38.95
C VAL A 388 -34.95 -17.52 39.32
N PHE A 389 -35.89 -16.69 38.88
CA PHE A 389 -35.93 -15.25 39.16
C PHE A 389 -37.16 -14.89 40.00
N GLY A 390 -37.03 -13.85 40.82
CA GLY A 390 -38.09 -13.34 41.70
C GLY A 390 -38.10 -13.95 43.10
N ILE A 391 -37.48 -15.11 43.29
CA ILE A 391 -37.23 -15.74 44.59
C ILE A 391 -35.77 -16.19 44.70
N LYS A 392 -35.30 -16.53 45.91
CA LYS A 392 -33.95 -17.06 46.15
C LYS A 392 -34.01 -18.57 46.37
N PRO A 393 -33.67 -19.42 45.39
CA PRO A 393 -33.79 -20.88 45.53
C PRO A 393 -33.02 -21.45 46.74
N ALA A 394 -31.85 -20.89 47.04
CA ALA A 394 -31.04 -21.29 48.18
C ALA A 394 -31.69 -21.00 49.55
N ALA A 395 -32.62 -20.03 49.62
CA ALA A 395 -33.38 -19.74 50.83
C ALA A 395 -34.60 -20.67 51.00
N HIS A 396 -34.91 -21.48 49.99
CA HIS A 396 -36.11 -22.33 49.92
C HIS A 396 -35.78 -23.79 49.61
N ASP A 397 -34.55 -24.24 49.92
CA ASP A 397 -34.14 -25.65 49.84
C ASP A 397 -34.36 -26.32 48.47
N PHE A 398 -34.18 -25.57 47.38
CA PHE A 398 -34.24 -26.12 46.02
C PHE A 398 -33.09 -27.12 45.81
N PRO A 399 -33.35 -28.33 45.28
CA PRO A 399 -32.31 -29.30 44.97
C PRO A 399 -31.31 -28.74 43.95
N ARG A 400 -30.01 -28.92 44.21
CA ARG A 400 -28.95 -28.47 43.28
C ARG A 400 -29.13 -28.97 41.83
N PRO A 401 -29.56 -30.23 41.56
CA PRO A 401 -29.75 -30.71 40.19
C PRO A 401 -30.85 -29.98 39.41
N TRP A 402 -31.74 -29.25 40.10
CA TRP A 402 -32.77 -28.44 39.45
C TRP A 402 -32.25 -27.07 39.05
N LEU A 403 -31.07 -26.66 39.53
CA LEU A 403 -30.55 -25.32 39.32
C LEU A 403 -29.44 -25.36 38.27
N ALA A 404 -29.56 -24.50 37.27
CA ALA A 404 -28.52 -24.32 36.26
C ALA A 404 -27.43 -23.36 36.76
N GLY A 405 -26.17 -23.68 36.50
CA GLY A 405 -25.01 -22.85 36.88
C GLY A 405 -24.74 -21.72 35.89
N ASP A 406 -25.00 -21.96 34.61
CA ASP A 406 -24.77 -21.01 33.52
C ASP A 406 -25.79 -21.20 32.38
N VAL A 407 -25.61 -20.47 31.27
CA VAL A 407 -26.50 -20.52 30.12
C VAL A 407 -26.51 -21.88 29.40
N ASP A 408 -25.40 -22.62 29.41
CA ASP A 408 -25.26 -23.89 28.69
C ASP A 408 -25.99 -25.02 29.42
N ASP A 409 -26.00 -24.95 30.75
CA ASP A 409 -26.76 -25.87 31.60
C ASP A 409 -28.26 -25.51 31.70
N THR A 410 -28.65 -24.30 31.33
CA THR A 410 -30.03 -23.83 31.54
C THR A 410 -30.99 -24.38 30.48
N VAL A 411 -31.95 -25.20 30.91
CA VAL A 411 -33.07 -25.69 30.08
C VAL A 411 -34.28 -24.78 30.20
N LEU A 412 -34.60 -24.37 31.44
CA LEU A 412 -35.77 -23.56 31.75
C LEU A 412 -35.39 -22.25 32.47
N VAL A 413 -36.17 -21.20 32.24
CA VAL A 413 -36.16 -20.00 33.08
C VAL A 413 -37.49 -19.88 33.79
N ALA A 414 -37.45 -19.93 35.12
CA ALA A 414 -38.60 -19.78 35.98
C ALA A 414 -38.71 -18.34 36.48
N CYS A 415 -39.73 -17.64 36.00
CA CYS A 415 -40.03 -16.27 36.37
C CYS A 415 -41.15 -16.25 37.41
N VAL A 416 -40.79 -16.05 38.68
CA VAL A 416 -41.72 -16.07 39.80
C VAL A 416 -42.09 -14.64 40.19
N ASP A 417 -43.39 -14.35 40.19
CA ASP A 417 -43.94 -13.07 40.63
C ASP A 417 -44.75 -13.29 41.90
N GLY A 418 -44.12 -13.03 43.04
CA GLY A 418 -44.68 -13.22 44.37
C GLY A 418 -43.64 -13.03 45.49
N PRO A 419 -44.08 -13.13 46.77
CA PRO A 419 -45.46 -13.38 47.18
C PRO A 419 -46.36 -12.16 46.93
N LYS A 420 -47.55 -12.39 46.36
CA LYS A 420 -48.67 -11.44 46.26
C LYS A 420 -49.76 -11.77 47.29
N ARG A 421 -50.75 -10.90 47.42
CA ARG A 421 -51.95 -11.20 48.21
C ARG A 421 -52.86 -12.10 47.37
N GLY A 422 -53.07 -13.33 47.81
CA GLY A 422 -53.96 -14.31 47.20
C GLY A 422 -55.38 -14.22 47.74
N SER A 423 -56.09 -15.34 47.72
CA SER A 423 -57.46 -15.46 48.21
C SER A 423 -57.56 -15.14 49.70
N TYR A 424 -58.71 -14.62 50.12
CA TYR A 424 -59.07 -14.56 51.52
C TYR A 424 -59.15 -15.98 52.09
N GLN A 425 -58.65 -16.16 53.30
CA GLN A 425 -58.69 -17.44 54.01
C GLN A 425 -59.66 -17.35 55.19
N GLU A 426 -59.32 -16.56 56.21
CA GLU A 426 -60.08 -16.47 57.44
C GLU A 426 -59.80 -15.14 58.18
N THR A 427 -60.69 -14.76 59.11
CA THR A 427 -60.48 -13.63 60.02
C THR A 427 -60.34 -14.18 61.43
N CYS A 428 -59.26 -13.80 62.10
CA CYS A 428 -58.99 -14.27 63.46
C CYS A 428 -58.68 -13.13 64.42
N ALA A 429 -59.20 -13.27 65.63
CA ALA A 429 -59.01 -12.33 66.71
C ALA A 429 -57.72 -12.67 67.47
N TYR A 430 -56.87 -11.67 67.68
CA TYR A 430 -55.65 -11.79 68.48
C TYR A 430 -55.72 -10.88 69.70
N GLU A 431 -55.35 -11.41 70.85
CA GLU A 431 -55.15 -10.65 72.08
C GLU A 431 -53.71 -10.10 72.12
N SER A 432 -53.55 -8.86 72.58
CA SER A 432 -52.23 -8.24 72.75
C SER A 432 -51.65 -8.56 74.11
N ASP A 433 -50.38 -8.99 74.16
CA ASP A 433 -49.66 -9.21 75.41
C ASP A 433 -49.46 -7.93 76.24
N LEU A 434 -49.65 -6.75 75.63
CA LEU A 434 -49.43 -5.44 76.26
C LEU A 434 -50.73 -4.75 76.71
N PHE A 435 -51.88 -5.10 76.12
CA PHE A 435 -53.17 -4.46 76.40
C PHE A 435 -54.32 -5.47 76.23
N PRO A 436 -55.39 -5.42 77.06
CA PRO A 436 -56.52 -6.36 77.02
C PRO A 436 -57.52 -6.03 75.89
N TYR A 437 -57.02 -5.81 74.68
CA TYR A 437 -57.83 -5.56 73.48
C TYR A 437 -57.64 -6.69 72.48
N TRP A 438 -58.77 -7.14 71.92
CA TRP A 438 -58.81 -8.07 70.80
C TRP A 438 -58.75 -7.28 69.50
N SER A 439 -57.98 -7.76 68.53
CA SER A 439 -57.94 -7.20 67.18
C SER A 439 -58.20 -8.28 66.15
N ASP A 440 -59.16 -8.04 65.26
CA ASP A 440 -59.46 -8.93 64.14
C ASP A 440 -58.47 -8.70 62.99
N VAL A 441 -57.82 -9.78 62.56
CA VAL A 441 -56.85 -9.77 61.46
C VAL A 441 -57.38 -10.68 60.35
N ARG A 442 -57.55 -10.11 59.15
CA ARG A 442 -57.93 -10.88 57.95
C ARG A 442 -56.71 -11.50 57.30
N PHE A 443 -56.70 -12.82 57.16
CA PHE A 443 -55.64 -13.57 56.51
C PHE A 443 -55.93 -13.81 55.04
N TYR A 444 -54.91 -13.63 54.22
CA TYR A 444 -54.92 -13.91 52.79
C TYR A 444 -53.76 -14.84 52.46
N ALA A 445 -53.99 -15.78 51.54
CA ALA A 445 -52.97 -16.68 51.06
C ALA A 445 -51.80 -15.89 50.41
N SER A 446 -50.62 -16.49 50.43
CA SER A 446 -49.46 -16.06 49.65
C SER A 446 -49.56 -16.62 48.24
N ARG A 447 -49.89 -15.76 47.28
CA ARG A 447 -49.98 -16.16 45.86
C ARG A 447 -48.65 -15.98 45.14
N PHE A 448 -48.30 -16.95 44.31
CA PHE A 448 -47.16 -16.89 43.39
C PHE A 448 -47.64 -17.15 41.97
N ASP A 449 -47.31 -16.26 41.05
CA ASP A 449 -47.52 -16.49 39.62
C ASP A 449 -46.20 -16.90 38.98
N VAL A 450 -46.16 -18.07 38.34
CA VAL A 450 -44.94 -18.63 37.73
C VAL A 450 -45.13 -18.73 36.22
N ARG A 451 -44.12 -18.26 35.49
CA ARG A 451 -43.99 -18.49 34.03
C ARG A 451 -42.70 -19.25 33.77
N LEU A 452 -42.80 -20.36 33.02
CA LEU A 452 -41.65 -21.17 32.61
C LEU A 452 -41.38 -20.95 31.12
N TYR A 453 -40.14 -20.59 30.79
CA TYR A 453 -39.67 -20.42 29.43
C TYR A 453 -38.62 -21.46 29.10
N GLU A 454 -38.73 -22.11 27.94
CA GLU A 454 -37.65 -22.93 27.40
C GLU A 454 -36.57 -22.03 26.80
N VAL A 455 -35.32 -22.22 27.23
CA VAL A 455 -34.19 -21.42 26.71
C VAL A 455 -33.94 -21.68 25.24
N ARG A 456 -34.05 -22.94 24.79
CA ARG A 456 -33.80 -23.34 23.39
C ARG A 456 -34.64 -22.56 22.39
N THR A 457 -35.90 -22.32 22.71
CA THR A 457 -36.87 -21.68 21.79
C THR A 457 -37.28 -20.28 22.22
N GLY A 458 -36.95 -19.87 23.45
CA GLY A 458 -37.42 -18.62 24.05
C GLY A 458 -38.92 -18.60 24.35
N LYS A 459 -39.64 -19.71 24.11
CA LYS A 459 -41.10 -19.76 24.22
C LYS A 459 -41.52 -20.13 25.65
N GLN A 460 -42.64 -19.56 26.07
CA GLN A 460 -43.29 -19.99 27.31
C GLN A 460 -43.82 -21.40 27.12
N VAL A 461 -43.36 -22.33 27.96
CA VAL A 461 -43.82 -23.72 27.95
C VAL A 461 -44.99 -23.94 28.91
N GLU A 462 -45.08 -23.12 29.96
CA GLU A 462 -46.10 -23.27 31.00
C GLU A 462 -46.29 -21.95 31.78
N ALA A 463 -47.49 -21.73 32.31
CA ALA A 463 -47.75 -20.67 33.27
C ALA A 463 -48.84 -21.10 34.26
N PHE A 464 -48.57 -20.92 35.54
CA PHE A 464 -49.45 -21.38 36.61
C PHE A 464 -49.37 -20.46 37.82
N SER A 465 -50.35 -20.58 38.71
CA SER A 465 -50.42 -19.82 39.95
C SER A 465 -50.81 -20.75 41.09
N ASP A 466 -50.05 -20.71 42.18
CA ASP A 466 -50.40 -21.41 43.41
C ASP A 466 -50.48 -20.44 44.58
N GLU A 467 -51.28 -20.80 45.56
CA GLU A 467 -51.52 -20.01 46.76
C GLU A 467 -51.29 -20.86 48.01
N PHE A 468 -50.49 -20.33 48.94
CA PHE A 468 -50.09 -21.06 50.15
C PHE A 468 -50.43 -20.30 51.41
N GLY A 469 -50.61 -21.06 52.48
CA GLY A 469 -50.48 -20.59 53.83
C GLY A 469 -51.59 -21.06 54.74
N ASP A 470 -51.27 -21.07 56.03
CA ASP A 470 -52.20 -21.52 57.05
C ASP A 470 -53.05 -20.35 57.55
N PRO A 471 -54.39 -20.50 57.57
CA PRO A 471 -55.24 -19.52 58.21
C PRO A 471 -54.93 -19.48 59.71
N CYS A 472 -54.89 -18.27 60.26
CA CYS A 472 -54.91 -18.03 61.70
C CYS A 472 -53.78 -18.73 62.50
N PRO A 473 -52.51 -18.35 62.28
CA PRO A 473 -51.41 -18.85 63.09
C PRO A 473 -51.64 -18.55 64.58
N PRO A 474 -51.13 -19.39 65.50
CA PRO A 474 -51.37 -19.24 66.94
C PRO A 474 -50.82 -17.92 67.51
N SER A 475 -49.85 -17.31 66.85
CA SER A 475 -49.35 -15.97 67.19
C SER A 475 -48.95 -15.20 65.94
N ILE A 476 -48.95 -13.88 66.04
CA ILE A 476 -48.52 -12.98 64.97
C ILE A 476 -47.47 -12.00 65.45
N LEU A 477 -46.42 -11.83 64.64
CA LEU A 477 -45.53 -10.68 64.76
C LEU A 477 -46.25 -9.41 64.28
N VAL A 478 -46.17 -8.36 65.09
CA VAL A 478 -46.75 -7.03 64.83
C VAL A 478 -45.64 -5.98 64.85
N THR A 479 -45.74 -4.97 63.97
CA THR A 479 -44.76 -3.87 63.92
C THR A 479 -45.06 -2.87 65.05
N THR A 480 -44.04 -2.51 65.83
CA THR A 480 -44.15 -1.54 66.92
C THR A 480 -43.77 -0.14 66.43
N PHE A 481 -44.61 0.85 66.72
CA PHE A 481 -44.29 2.28 66.53
C PHE A 481 -44.25 2.95 67.91
N GLY A 482 -43.03 3.21 68.41
CA GLY A 482 -42.83 3.66 69.79
C GLY A 482 -43.25 2.59 70.80
N SER A 483 -44.09 2.94 71.77
CA SER A 483 -44.59 2.04 72.83
C SER A 483 -45.83 1.24 72.45
N PHE A 484 -46.37 1.41 71.23
CA PHE A 484 -47.64 0.81 70.82
C PHE A 484 -47.43 -0.26 69.73
N ALA A 485 -47.98 -1.45 69.98
CA ALA A 485 -48.08 -2.54 69.02
C ALA A 485 -49.54 -2.61 68.54
N THR A 486 -49.78 -2.38 67.25
CA THR A 486 -51.11 -2.50 66.65
C THR A 486 -51.11 -3.63 65.62
N PRO A 487 -51.94 -4.67 65.81
CA PRO A 487 -52.11 -5.70 64.79
C PRO A 487 -52.64 -5.08 63.50
N PRO A 488 -52.12 -5.49 62.33
CA PRO A 488 -52.62 -4.97 61.06
C PRO A 488 -54.01 -5.53 60.77
N GLU A 489 -54.88 -4.75 60.11
CA GLU A 489 -56.21 -5.22 59.70
C GLU A 489 -56.19 -6.40 58.71
N THR A 490 -55.07 -6.56 58.00
CA THR A 490 -54.85 -7.64 57.04
C THR A 490 -53.42 -8.14 57.15
N LYS A 491 -53.26 -9.46 57.08
CA LYS A 491 -51.95 -10.12 57.03
C LYS A 491 -51.95 -11.19 55.95
N ARG A 492 -50.79 -11.42 55.37
CA ARG A 492 -50.59 -12.53 54.44
C ARG A 492 -50.07 -13.74 55.22
N SER A 493 -50.63 -14.90 54.96
CA SER A 493 -50.26 -16.15 55.61
C SER A 493 -48.84 -16.54 55.24
N ALA A 494 -48.11 -17.08 56.22
CA ALA A 494 -46.79 -17.63 55.99
C ALA A 494 -46.89 -18.89 55.12
N PHE A 495 -45.81 -19.22 54.42
CA PHE A 495 -45.66 -20.42 53.62
C PHE A 495 -44.29 -21.01 53.94
N ASP A 496 -44.12 -22.31 53.72
CA ASP A 496 -42.83 -22.97 53.95
C ASP A 496 -42.06 -23.22 52.64
N SER A 497 -40.81 -23.71 52.76
CA SER A 497 -39.96 -24.04 51.61
C SER A 497 -40.49 -25.24 50.82
N ALA A 498 -41.21 -26.18 51.46
CA ALA A 498 -41.73 -27.38 50.83
C ALA A 498 -42.91 -27.04 49.89
N ASP A 499 -43.80 -26.14 50.32
CA ASP A 499 -44.87 -25.55 49.51
C ASP A 499 -44.32 -24.96 48.22
N LEU A 500 -43.34 -24.06 48.34
CA LEU A 500 -42.75 -23.36 47.21
C LEU A 500 -41.97 -24.31 46.28
N ARG A 501 -41.29 -25.32 46.83
CA ARG A 501 -40.59 -26.35 46.05
C ARG A 501 -41.57 -27.26 45.31
N GLY A 502 -42.68 -27.64 45.96
CA GLY A 502 -43.70 -28.54 45.42
C GLY A 502 -44.29 -28.04 44.10
N MET A 503 -44.41 -26.73 43.93
CA MET A 503 -44.80 -26.08 42.67
C MET A 503 -43.95 -26.50 41.46
N PHE A 504 -42.67 -26.80 41.67
CA PHE A 504 -41.72 -27.08 40.60
C PHE A 504 -41.48 -28.58 40.37
N GLU A 505 -41.92 -29.45 41.30
CA GLU A 505 -41.63 -30.90 41.27
C GLU A 505 -42.10 -31.57 39.97
N VAL A 506 -43.25 -31.17 39.43
CA VAL A 506 -43.83 -31.74 38.21
C VAL A 506 -42.94 -31.51 36.98
N TYR A 507 -42.15 -30.42 36.97
CA TYR A 507 -41.26 -30.07 35.85
C TYR A 507 -39.83 -30.61 36.03
N GLN A 508 -39.55 -31.20 37.19
CA GLN A 508 -38.22 -31.65 37.58
C GLN A 508 -38.13 -33.17 37.77
N SER A 509 -39.27 -33.86 37.90
CA SER A 509 -39.40 -35.31 38.14
C SER A 509 -39.59 -36.16 36.89
#